data_AF-A0A2P6S7I7-F1
#
_entry.id   AF-A0A2P6S7I7-F1
#
_cell.length_a   1.000
_cell.length_b   1.000
_cell.length_c   1.000
_cell.angle_alpha   90.00
_cell.angle_beta   90.00
_cell.angle_gamma   90.00
#
_symmetry.space_group_name_H-M   'P 1'
#
loop_
_entity.id
_entity.type
_entity.pdbx_description
1 polymer ?
#
loop_
_entity_poly.entity_id
_entity_poly.type
_entity_poly.pdbx_seq_one_letter_code
_entity_poly.pdbx_strand_id
1 'polypeptide(L)'
;MLCFQSTFIGSAAIAGILPVSALQITDKSGVTIQDALKKTSIEVSEEHLQQLRYDPKSVWGYVEIHIEQGPVLEWVGFPLGVVKGIAGQTRLKVTMRGSQGHAGTVPMSMRHDPMATAAEAIVLLESLCNIHSRFTCN
;
A
#
# COMPACT_ATOMS: atom_id res chain seq x y z
N MET A 1 -2.36 -18.66 -6.24
CA MET A 1 -1.42 -17.52 -6.14
C MET A 1 -1.51 -16.98 -4.72
N LEU A 2 -0.44 -17.08 -3.93
CA LEU A 2 -0.41 -16.56 -2.56
C LEU A 2 -0.39 -15.04 -2.62
N CYS A 3 -1.27 -14.39 -1.85
CA CYS A 3 -1.38 -12.93 -1.81
C CYS A 3 -1.58 -12.47 -0.38
N PHE A 4 -0.48 -12.01 0.24
CA PHE A 4 -0.47 -11.47 1.59
C PHE A 4 -0.71 -9.96 1.56
N GLN A 5 -1.47 -9.44 2.51
CA GLN A 5 -1.69 -7.99 2.67
C GLN A 5 -0.48 -7.29 3.31
N SER A 6 0.72 -7.62 2.87
CA SER A 6 1.98 -7.04 3.35
C SER A 6 2.87 -6.72 2.15
N THR A 7 3.32 -5.48 2.06
CA THR A 7 4.28 -5.04 1.04
C THR A 7 5.70 -5.25 1.54
N PHE A 8 6.65 -5.50 0.62
CA PHE A 8 8.08 -5.48 0.91
C PHE A 8 8.61 -6.56 1.87
N ILE A 9 7.96 -7.73 1.98
CA ILE A 9 8.38 -8.80 2.92
C ILE A 9 9.87 -9.16 2.77
N GLY A 10 10.36 -9.34 1.54
CA GLY A 10 11.75 -9.72 1.28
C GLY A 10 12.75 -8.61 1.61
N SER A 11 12.52 -7.39 1.13
CA SER A 11 13.41 -6.26 1.41
C SER A 11 13.38 -5.85 2.88
N ALA A 12 12.22 -5.95 3.55
CA ALA A 12 12.10 -5.73 4.99
C ALA A 12 12.86 -6.79 5.81
N ALA A 13 12.86 -8.06 5.37
CA ALA A 13 13.63 -9.12 6.02
C ALA A 13 15.14 -8.86 5.93
N ILE A 14 15.63 -8.56 4.72
CA ILE A 14 17.05 -8.25 4.49
C ILE A 14 17.45 -6.97 5.24
N ALA A 15 16.60 -5.94 5.24
CA ALA A 15 16.85 -4.71 6.00
C ALA A 15 16.75 -4.89 7.52
N GLY A 16 16.29 -6.05 8.02
CA GLY A 16 16.17 -6.34 9.44
C GLY A 16 15.05 -5.58 10.15
N ILE A 17 14.05 -5.10 9.39
CA ILE A 17 12.89 -4.36 9.92
C ILE A 17 11.60 -5.17 9.91
N LEU A 18 11.62 -6.38 9.34
CA LEU A 18 10.47 -7.29 9.34
C LEU A 18 10.27 -7.87 10.76
N PRO A 19 9.15 -7.57 11.44
CA PRO A 19 8.89 -8.16 12.76
C PRO A 19 8.56 -9.65 12.61
N VAL A 20 8.93 -10.45 13.62
CA VAL A 20 8.64 -11.90 13.64
C VAL A 20 7.14 -12.19 13.52
N SER A 21 6.29 -11.30 14.08
CA SER A 21 4.83 -11.39 13.96
C SER A 21 4.34 -11.37 12.51
N ALA A 22 5.10 -10.80 11.56
CA ALA A 22 4.74 -10.80 10.15
C ALA A 22 4.64 -12.21 9.57
N LEU A 23 5.37 -13.20 10.11
CA LEU A 23 5.31 -14.59 9.66
C LEU A 23 3.91 -15.22 9.84
N GLN A 24 3.10 -14.67 10.74
CA GLN A 24 1.74 -15.11 11.03
C GLN A 24 0.68 -14.41 10.16
N ILE A 25 1.07 -13.48 9.28
CA ILE A 25 0.14 -12.84 8.34
C ILE A 25 -0.42 -13.92 7.40
N THR A 26 -1.75 -13.94 7.28
CA THR A 26 -2.46 -14.89 6.44
C THR A 26 -2.84 -14.31 5.09
N ASP A 27 -2.89 -15.18 4.08
CA ASP A 27 -3.54 -14.87 2.81
C ASP A 27 -5.07 -15.03 2.91
N LYS A 28 -5.77 -14.79 1.80
CA LYS A 28 -7.23 -14.95 1.73
C LYS A 28 -7.73 -16.38 1.98
N SER A 29 -6.84 -17.37 1.90
CA SER A 29 -7.13 -18.78 2.13
C SER A 29 -6.73 -19.23 3.54
N GLY A 30 -6.27 -18.31 4.40
CA GLY A 30 -5.86 -18.59 5.78
C GLY A 30 -4.46 -19.21 5.92
N VAL A 31 -3.69 -19.29 4.83
CA VAL A 31 -2.31 -19.80 4.87
C VAL A 31 -1.39 -18.70 5.37
N THR A 32 -0.54 -19.00 6.36
CA THR A 32 0.43 -18.02 6.88
C THR A 32 1.64 -17.89 5.95
N ILE A 33 2.39 -16.78 6.07
CA ILE A 33 3.69 -16.63 5.40
C ILE A 33 4.63 -17.78 5.79
N GLN A 34 4.65 -18.15 7.07
CA GLN A 34 5.48 -19.25 7.57
C GLN A 34 5.13 -20.59 6.89
N ASP A 35 3.84 -20.90 6.76
CA ASP A 35 3.39 -22.14 6.10
C ASP A 35 3.70 -22.14 4.61
N ALA A 36 3.57 -20.98 3.96
CA ALA A 36 3.94 -20.82 2.56
C ALA A 36 5.44 -21.08 2.33
N LEU A 37 6.31 -20.56 3.19
CA LEU A 37 7.76 -20.76 3.10
C LEU A 37 8.17 -22.20 3.43
N LYS A 38 7.51 -22.83 4.42
CA LYS A 38 7.71 -24.26 4.73
C LYS A 38 7.40 -25.15 3.52
N LYS A 39 6.37 -24.83 2.75
CA LYS A 39 6.02 -25.58 1.51
C LYS A 39 7.10 -25.49 0.44
N THR A 40 7.92 -24.44 0.44
CA THR A 40 9.08 -24.28 -0.46
C THR A 40 10.38 -24.80 0.16
N SER A 41 10.29 -25.60 1.24
CA SER A 41 11.44 -26.12 1.98
C SER A 41 12.34 -25.04 2.60
N ILE A 42 11.79 -23.86 2.86
CA ILE A 42 12.47 -22.78 3.57
C ILE A 42 11.93 -22.76 5.00
N GLU A 43 12.75 -23.18 5.95
CA GLU A 43 12.45 -22.99 7.36
C GLU A 43 12.78 -21.56 7.77
N VAL A 44 11.79 -20.86 8.32
CA VAL A 44 11.97 -19.50 8.83
C VAL A 44 11.62 -19.47 10.31
N SER A 45 12.57 -19.00 11.09
CA SER A 45 12.48 -18.69 12.51
C SER A 45 12.99 -17.27 12.75
N GLU A 46 12.87 -16.78 13.96
CA GLU A 46 13.44 -15.49 14.36
C GLU A 46 14.96 -15.43 14.12
N GLU A 47 15.69 -16.50 14.43
CA GLU A 47 17.14 -16.59 14.19
C GLU A 47 17.49 -16.47 12.70
N HIS A 48 16.71 -17.13 11.83
CA HIS A 48 16.89 -17.02 10.38
C HIS A 48 16.68 -15.59 9.89
N LEU A 49 15.69 -14.87 10.41
CA LEU A 49 15.46 -13.46 10.06
C LEU A 49 16.62 -12.56 10.51
N GLN A 50 17.19 -12.83 11.69
CA GLN A 50 18.36 -12.09 12.17
C GLN A 50 19.60 -12.35 11.31
N GLN A 51 19.80 -13.59 10.83
CA GLN A 51 20.90 -13.95 9.94
C GLN A 51 20.76 -13.38 8.53
N LEU A 52 19.52 -13.21 8.05
CA LEU A 52 19.23 -12.59 6.75
C LEU A 52 19.56 -11.10 6.70
N ARG A 53 19.64 -10.45 7.86
CA ARG A 53 19.91 -9.03 7.96
C ARG A 53 21.30 -8.70 7.40
N TYR A 54 21.37 -7.82 6.42
CA TYR A 54 22.67 -7.35 5.92
C TYR A 54 23.37 -6.44 6.94
N ASP A 55 24.70 -6.44 6.92
CA ASP A 55 25.50 -5.46 7.66
C ASP A 55 25.50 -4.11 6.91
N PRO A 56 24.99 -3.01 7.51
CA PRO A 56 25.03 -1.69 6.88
C PRO A 56 26.42 -1.25 6.42
N LYS A 57 27.49 -1.74 7.04
CA LYS A 57 28.87 -1.42 6.66
C LYS A 57 29.36 -2.19 5.43
N SER A 58 28.69 -3.29 5.06
CA SER A 58 29.08 -4.11 3.91
C SER A 58 28.47 -3.64 2.59
N VAL A 59 27.52 -2.70 2.62
CA VAL A 59 26.79 -2.20 1.45
C VAL A 59 27.02 -0.71 1.28
N TRP A 60 27.65 -0.32 0.17
CA TRP A 60 27.89 1.09 -0.17
C TRP A 60 26.63 1.78 -0.75
N GLY A 61 25.78 1.03 -1.45
CA GLY A 61 24.55 1.57 -2.03
C GLY A 61 23.67 0.50 -2.67
N TYR A 62 22.44 0.87 -3.00
CA TYR A 62 21.45 0.03 -3.66
C TYR A 62 20.91 0.73 -4.90
N VAL A 63 20.84 0.01 -6.02
CA VAL A 63 20.28 0.50 -7.28
C VAL A 63 19.20 -0.47 -7.73
N GLU A 64 18.00 0.05 -7.96
CA GLU A 64 16.86 -0.69 -8.49
C GLU A 64 16.50 -0.12 -9.86
N ILE A 65 16.44 -0.99 -10.86
CA ILE A 65 15.97 -0.65 -12.20
C ILE A 65 14.54 -1.17 -12.32
N HIS A 66 13.61 -0.28 -12.64
CA HIS A 66 12.20 -0.62 -12.79
C HIS A 66 11.61 0.11 -13.99
N ILE A 67 10.61 -0.49 -14.63
CA ILE A 67 9.78 0.20 -15.61
C ILE A 67 8.97 1.30 -14.92
N GLU A 68 8.61 2.39 -15.61
CA GLU A 68 7.91 3.53 -14.98
C GLU A 68 6.53 3.15 -14.42
N GLN A 69 5.84 2.20 -15.04
CA GLN A 69 4.43 1.85 -14.76
C GLN A 69 3.43 3.02 -14.96
N GLY A 70 3.88 4.12 -15.53
CA GLY A 70 3.10 5.31 -15.86
C GLY A 70 3.39 5.80 -17.29
N PRO A 71 2.68 6.85 -17.73
CA PRO A 71 2.81 7.37 -19.09
C PRO A 71 3.82 8.52 -19.24
N VAL A 72 4.54 8.91 -18.18
CA VAL A 72 5.29 10.17 -18.14
C VAL A 72 6.47 10.14 -19.09
N LEU A 73 7.32 9.11 -19.07
CA LEU A 73 8.50 8.95 -19.93
C LEU A 73 8.13 8.89 -21.41
N GLU A 74 7.05 8.17 -21.73
CA GLU A 74 6.49 8.13 -23.09
C GLU A 74 6.02 9.53 -23.52
N TRP A 75 5.26 10.22 -22.67
CA TRP A 75 4.72 11.55 -22.96
C TRP A 75 5.81 12.61 -23.16
N VAL A 76 6.89 12.57 -22.38
CA VAL A 76 8.04 13.49 -22.53
C VAL A 76 9.05 13.02 -23.59
N GLY A 77 8.88 11.82 -24.15
CA GLY A 77 9.79 11.25 -25.18
C GLY A 77 11.17 10.84 -24.65
N PHE A 78 11.31 10.54 -23.36
CA PHE A 78 12.58 10.11 -22.78
C PHE A 78 12.61 8.59 -22.54
N PRO A 79 13.71 7.90 -22.90
CA PRO A 79 13.83 6.45 -22.68
C PRO A 79 14.23 6.09 -21.24
N LEU A 80 14.64 7.06 -20.42
CA LEU A 80 15.14 6.85 -19.06
C LEU A 80 14.81 8.03 -18.15
N GLY A 81 14.39 7.73 -16.92
CA GLY A 81 14.20 8.70 -15.85
C GLY A 81 15.03 8.34 -14.61
N VAL A 82 15.59 9.36 -13.96
CA VAL A 82 16.23 9.21 -12.64
C VAL A 82 15.20 9.55 -11.57
N VAL A 83 14.77 8.54 -10.80
CA VAL A 83 13.80 8.70 -9.72
C VAL A 83 14.43 9.47 -8.56
N LYS A 84 13.86 10.62 -8.19
CA LYS A 84 14.34 11.44 -7.06
C LYS A 84 13.77 11.01 -5.71
N GLY A 85 12.61 10.35 -5.71
CA GLY A 85 11.91 9.93 -4.51
C GLY A 85 10.69 9.10 -4.87
N ILE A 86 10.15 8.40 -3.86
CA ILE A 86 8.97 7.55 -3.99
C ILE A 86 7.85 8.20 -3.19
N ALA A 87 6.64 8.25 -3.77
CA ALA A 87 5.49 8.79 -3.07
C ALA A 87 5.13 7.93 -1.84
N GLY A 88 4.89 8.57 -0.70
CA GLY A 88 4.30 7.90 0.45
C GLY A 88 2.86 7.49 0.14
N GLN A 89 2.49 6.24 0.46
CA GLN A 89 1.13 5.74 0.29
C GLN A 89 0.45 5.57 1.65
N THR A 90 -0.73 6.16 1.82
CA THR A 90 -1.62 5.89 2.94
C THR A 90 -2.94 5.33 2.42
N ARG A 91 -3.44 4.28 3.06
CA ARG A 91 -4.74 3.67 2.73
C ARG A 91 -5.69 3.85 3.91
N LEU A 92 -6.83 4.49 3.66
CA LEU A 92 -7.84 4.77 4.67
C LEU A 92 -9.15 4.07 4.30
N LYS A 93 -9.81 3.47 5.29
CA LYS A 93 -11.18 2.94 5.14
C LYS A 93 -12.13 3.88 5.87
N VAL A 94 -12.96 4.59 5.10
CA VAL A 94 -13.97 5.51 5.64
C VAL A 94 -15.35 4.86 5.52
N THR A 95 -16.13 4.92 6.59
CA THR A 95 -17.51 4.39 6.61
C THR A 95 -18.49 5.53 6.80
N MET A 96 -19.27 5.84 5.77
CA MET A 96 -20.36 6.80 5.85
C MET A 96 -21.62 6.11 6.34
N ARG A 97 -22.28 6.66 7.37
CA ARG A 97 -23.52 6.13 7.92
C ARG A 97 -24.63 7.14 7.69
N GLY A 98 -25.79 6.64 7.27
CA GLY A 98 -26.99 7.44 7.05
C GLY A 98 -28.22 6.68 7.52
N SER A 99 -29.38 7.10 7.04
CA SER A 99 -30.68 6.51 7.42
C SER A 99 -31.33 5.84 6.21
N GLN A 100 -31.85 4.63 6.41
CA GLN A 100 -32.64 3.96 5.37
C GLN A 100 -34.02 4.63 5.28
N GLY A 101 -34.47 4.89 4.05
CA GLY A 101 -35.77 5.48 3.78
C GLY A 101 -36.25 5.11 2.39
N HIS A 102 -37.57 5.08 2.18
CA HIS A 102 -38.13 4.79 0.87
C HIS A 102 -37.91 5.99 -0.07
N ALA A 103 -37.20 5.75 -1.18
CA ALA A 103 -36.74 6.79 -2.11
C ALA A 103 -37.87 7.65 -2.71
N GLY A 104 -39.11 7.14 -2.76
CA GLY A 104 -40.27 7.89 -3.24
C GLY A 104 -41.04 8.67 -2.18
N THR A 105 -40.87 8.38 -0.88
CA THR A 105 -41.75 8.94 0.17
C THR A 105 -41.00 9.79 1.19
N VAL A 106 -39.67 9.68 1.30
CA VAL A 106 -38.87 10.56 2.15
C VAL A 106 -38.53 11.85 1.37
N PRO A 107 -39.03 13.03 1.80
CA PRO A 107 -38.69 14.30 1.19
C PRO A 107 -37.19 14.56 1.22
N MET A 108 -36.66 15.24 0.21
CA MET A 108 -35.21 15.48 0.07
C MET A 108 -34.58 16.14 1.31
N SER A 109 -35.28 17.10 1.93
CA SER A 109 -34.81 17.83 3.13
C SER A 109 -34.66 16.96 4.39
N MET A 110 -35.23 15.75 4.39
CA MET A 110 -35.21 14.83 5.53
C MET A 110 -34.28 13.63 5.29
N ARG A 111 -33.58 13.59 4.14
CA ARG A 111 -32.71 12.46 3.80
C ARG A 111 -31.37 12.58 4.52
N HIS A 112 -30.91 11.44 5.02
CA HIS A 112 -29.53 11.23 5.42
C HIS A 112 -28.94 10.14 4.53
N ASP A 113 -28.68 10.49 3.27
CA ASP A 113 -28.22 9.56 2.24
C ASP A 113 -26.69 9.39 2.29
N PRO A 114 -26.16 8.22 2.69
CA PRO A 114 -24.73 8.00 2.79
C PRO A 114 -24.02 8.00 1.42
N MET A 115 -24.73 7.72 0.32
CA MET A 115 -24.17 7.71 -1.02
C MET A 115 -23.95 9.15 -1.53
N ALA A 116 -24.91 10.04 -1.30
CA ALA A 116 -24.76 11.46 -1.63
C ALA A 116 -23.57 12.06 -0.87
N THR A 117 -23.48 11.81 0.44
CA THR A 117 -22.34 12.25 1.27
C THR A 117 -21.01 11.69 0.77
N ALA A 118 -20.96 10.42 0.35
CA ALA A 118 -19.74 9.81 -0.17
C ALA A 118 -19.32 10.45 -1.50
N ALA A 119 -20.26 10.75 -2.40
CA ALA A 119 -19.96 11.40 -3.68
C ALA A 119 -19.37 12.80 -3.48
N GLU A 120 -19.95 13.61 -2.59
CA GLU A 120 -19.44 14.93 -2.24
C GLU A 120 -18.03 14.86 -1.64
N ALA A 121 -17.80 13.90 -0.73
CA ALA A 121 -16.49 13.68 -0.13
C ALA A 121 -15.42 13.32 -1.17
N ILE A 122 -15.75 12.48 -2.17
CA ILE A 122 -14.82 12.09 -3.24
C ILE A 122 -14.41 13.31 -4.07
N VAL A 123 -15.38 14.12 -4.51
CA VAL A 123 -15.11 15.33 -5.30
C VAL A 123 -14.27 16.33 -4.51
N LEU A 124 -14.59 16.53 -3.23
CA LEU A 124 -13.80 17.40 -2.36
C LEU A 124 -12.36 16.90 -2.23
N LEU A 125 -12.15 15.60 -1.96
CA LEU A 125 -10.82 15.02 -1.82
C LEU A 125 -9.98 15.16 -3.10
N GLU A 126 -10.58 14.90 -4.26
CA GLU A 126 -9.92 15.11 -5.56
C GLU A 126 -9.51 16.58 -5.74
N SER A 127 -10.40 17.51 -5.42
CA SER A 127 -10.11 18.95 -5.52
C SER A 127 -8.95 19.37 -4.62
N LEU A 128 -8.88 18.86 -3.39
CA LEU A 128 -7.81 19.16 -2.44
C LEU A 128 -6.45 18.62 -2.91
N CYS A 129 -6.45 17.42 -3.51
CA CYS A 129 -5.24 16.82 -4.09
C CYS A 129 -4.74 17.60 -5.30
N ASN A 130 -5.64 18.13 -6.14
CA ASN A 130 -5.27 18.92 -7.32
C ASN A 130 -4.72 20.32 -6.97
N ILE A 131 -5.13 20.90 -5.84
CA ILE A 131 -4.74 22.26 -5.44
C ILE A 131 -3.32 22.32 -4.84
N HIS A 132 -2.75 21.20 -4.37
CA HIS A 132 -1.46 21.20 -3.67
C HIS A 132 -0.32 20.51 -4.44
N SER A 133 0.37 21.28 -5.26
CA SER A 133 1.79 21.09 -5.60
C SER A 133 2.77 21.38 -4.44
N ARG A 134 2.26 21.46 -3.19
CA ARG A 134 3.03 21.83 -1.98
C ARG A 134 3.09 20.77 -0.88
N PHE A 135 2.44 19.61 -1.03
CA PHE A 135 2.65 18.48 -0.11
C PHE A 135 3.84 17.63 -0.53
N THR A 136 5.02 18.24 -0.63
CA THR A 136 6.28 17.51 -0.46
C THR A 136 6.42 17.29 1.05
N CYS A 137 6.26 16.04 1.51
CA CYS A 137 6.79 15.64 2.80
C CYS A 137 8.31 15.86 2.75
N ASN A 138 8.79 16.89 3.45
CA ASN A 138 10.19 16.98 3.85
C ASN A 138 10.43 16.03 5.03
#